data_AF-A0A846PDA1-F1
#
_entry.id   AF-A0A846PDA1-F1
#
_cell.length_a   1.000
_cell.length_b   1.000
_cell.length_c   1.000
_cell.angle_alpha   90.00
_cell.angle_beta   90.00
_cell.angle_gamma   90.00
#
_symmetry.space_group_name_H-M   'P 1'
#
loop_
_entity.id
_entity.type
_entity.pdbx_description
1 polymer ?
#
loop_
_entity_poly.entity_id
_entity_poly.type
_entity_poly.pdbx_seq_one_letter_code
_entity_poly.pdbx_strand_id
1 'polypeptide(L)'
;MTQSSAERFIIPEACILTDYMLYLITNVIADLQVDEKRMLKNLELTRGRIMSEAVMIALTRKGMSRQEAHEHLRRLALKSEMEKQPFKRALLEDKTVRKMLSEKEISKALNPRYYLGTTVKQVEFIIKKTRRERKARGLVD
;
A
#
# COMPACT_ATOMS: atom_id res chain seq x y z
N MET A 1 -5.80 -18.98 46.74
CA MET A 1 -6.67 -17.89 46.26
C MET A 1 -5.98 -16.56 46.53
N THR A 2 -5.32 -15.93 45.53
CA THR A 2 -4.56 -14.68 45.75
C THR A 2 -4.50 -13.73 44.54
N GLN A 3 -5.24 -13.94 43.44
CA GLN A 3 -5.22 -13.02 42.30
C GLN A 3 -6.17 -11.82 42.42
N SER A 4 -7.23 -11.96 43.24
CA SER A 4 -8.29 -10.95 43.40
C SER A 4 -7.78 -9.59 43.88
N SER A 5 -6.72 -9.56 44.69
CA SER A 5 -6.11 -8.31 45.14
C SER A 5 -5.41 -7.55 44.03
N ALA A 6 -4.74 -8.24 43.10
CA ALA A 6 -4.08 -7.60 41.95
C ALA A 6 -5.11 -7.13 40.90
N GLU A 7 -6.15 -7.92 40.66
CA GLU A 7 -7.23 -7.58 39.72
C GLU A 7 -7.95 -6.28 40.08
N ARG A 8 -8.10 -5.98 41.38
CA ARG A 8 -8.71 -4.73 41.87
C ARG A 8 -7.96 -3.46 41.47
N PHE A 9 -6.69 -3.57 41.11
CA PHE A 9 -5.90 -2.43 40.62
C PHE A 9 -5.77 -2.48 39.11
N ILE A 10 -5.42 -3.66 38.57
CA ILE A 10 -5.11 -3.83 37.15
C ILE A 10 -6.35 -3.59 36.27
N ILE A 11 -7.53 -4.06 36.67
CA ILE A 11 -8.73 -3.91 35.83
C ILE A 11 -9.16 -2.45 35.72
N PRO A 12 -9.34 -1.69 36.83
CA PRO A 12 -9.67 -0.26 36.74
C PRO A 12 -8.60 0.55 35.99
N GLU A 13 -7.32 0.28 36.25
CA GLU A 13 -6.22 0.98 35.58
C GLU A 13 -6.23 0.72 34.06
N ALA A 14 -6.41 -0.53 33.64
CA ALA A 14 -6.52 -0.87 32.22
C ALA A 14 -7.72 -0.17 31.54
N CYS A 15 -8.87 -0.09 32.21
CA CYS A 15 -10.04 0.63 31.69
C CYS A 15 -9.78 2.13 31.54
N ILE A 16 -9.19 2.78 32.54
CA ILE A 16 -8.87 4.22 32.52
C ILE A 16 -7.86 4.53 31.42
N LEU A 17 -6.78 3.73 31.31
CA LEU A 17 -5.79 3.92 30.27
C LEU A 17 -6.38 3.72 28.88
N THR A 18 -7.25 2.72 28.71
CA THR A 18 -7.91 2.46 27.42
C THR A 18 -8.84 3.62 27.04
N ASP A 19 -9.64 4.13 27.98
CA ASP A 19 -10.51 5.29 27.75
C ASP A 19 -9.70 6.51 27.30
N TYR A 20 -8.59 6.79 27.99
CA TYR A 20 -7.72 7.90 27.61
C TYR A 20 -7.06 7.69 26.24
N MET A 21 -6.63 6.47 25.91
CA MET A 21 -6.12 6.15 24.57
C MET A 21 -7.19 6.36 23.49
N LEU A 22 -8.44 5.97 23.75
CA LEU A 22 -9.57 6.18 22.84
C LEU A 22 -9.90 7.67 22.66
N TYR A 23 -9.83 8.46 23.72
CA TYR A 23 -9.97 9.91 23.66
C TYR A 23 -8.90 10.54 22.76
N LEU A 24 -7.62 10.20 22.99
CA LEU A 24 -6.50 10.73 22.20
C LEU A 24 -6.60 10.36 20.72
N ILE A 25 -6.88 9.09 20.41
CA ILE A 25 -6.94 8.64 19.01
C ILE A 25 -8.14 9.23 18.27
N THR A 26 -9.25 9.51 18.97
CA THR A 26 -10.42 10.17 18.37
C THR A 26 -10.04 11.57 17.88
N ASN A 27 -9.30 12.33 18.69
CA ASN A 27 -8.81 13.65 18.30
C ASN A 27 -7.82 13.58 17.13
N VAL A 28 -6.87 12.63 17.17
CA VAL A 28 -5.91 12.44 16.07
C VAL A 28 -6.62 12.10 14.76
N ILE A 29 -7.63 11.23 14.78
CA ILE A 29 -8.37 10.84 13.57
C ILE A 29 -9.25 12.00 13.08
N ALA A 30 -9.88 12.77 13.97
CA ALA A 30 -10.75 13.88 13.61
C ALA A 30 -10.01 14.99 12.85
N ASP A 31 -8.77 15.28 13.25
CA ASP A 31 -7.95 16.37 12.70
C ASP A 31 -6.79 15.88 11.81
N LEU A 32 -6.82 14.63 11.36
CA LEU A 32 -5.74 14.04 10.56
C LEU A 32 -5.59 14.76 9.21
N GLN A 33 -4.44 15.39 8.98
CA GLN A 33 -4.09 15.99 7.69
C GLN A 33 -3.22 15.04 6.86
N VAL A 34 -3.65 14.78 5.61
CA VAL A 34 -2.91 13.92 4.67
C VAL A 34 -2.23 14.78 3.61
N ASP A 35 -0.90 14.66 3.52
CA ASP A 35 -0.10 15.31 2.48
C ASP A 35 0.12 14.37 1.29
N GLU A 36 -0.78 14.46 0.30
CA GLU A 36 -0.70 13.66 -0.93
C GLU A 36 0.58 13.91 -1.73
N LYS A 37 1.12 15.15 -1.71
CA LYS A 37 2.35 15.48 -2.45
C LYS A 37 3.54 14.77 -1.83
N ARG A 38 3.61 14.72 -0.50
CA ARG A 38 4.64 13.97 0.22
C ARG A 38 4.48 12.46 0.04
N MET A 39 3.26 11.93 -0.03
CA MET A 39 3.03 10.52 -0.37
C MET A 39 3.62 10.17 -1.73
N LEU A 40 3.34 10.97 -2.77
CA LEU A 40 3.88 10.76 -4.11
C LEU A 40 5.42 10.88 -4.13
N LYS A 41 5.98 11.88 -3.43
CA LYS A 41 7.43 12.04 -3.31
C LYS A 41 8.11 10.84 -2.64
N ASN A 42 7.46 10.26 -1.63
CA ASN A 42 7.98 9.07 -0.94
C ASN A 42 7.98 7.83 -1.86
N LEU A 43 6.98 7.67 -2.72
CA LEU A 43 6.97 6.59 -3.71
C LEU A 43 8.12 6.72 -4.72
N GLU A 44 8.46 7.95 -5.10
CA GLU A 44 9.57 8.26 -6.00
C GLU A 44 10.97 8.04 -5.37
N LEU A 45 11.08 7.77 -4.06
CA LEU A 45 12.38 7.46 -3.42
C LEU A 45 13.06 6.26 -4.06
N THR A 46 12.27 5.29 -4.54
CA THR A 46 12.77 4.11 -5.26
C THR A 46 12.96 4.35 -6.75
N ARG A 47 12.68 5.56 -7.25
CA ARG A 47 12.77 5.95 -8.67
C ARG A 47 11.99 5.02 -9.60
N GLY A 48 10.82 4.58 -9.15
CA GLY A 48 9.90 3.69 -9.87
C GLY A 48 10.13 2.19 -9.65
N ARG A 49 11.18 1.76 -8.94
CA ARG A 49 11.47 0.31 -8.73
C ARG A 49 10.43 -0.41 -7.89
N ILE A 50 9.74 0.30 -6.99
CA ILE A 50 8.61 -0.23 -6.22
C ILE A 50 7.48 -0.77 -7.14
N MET A 51 7.41 -0.30 -8.39
CA MET A 51 6.43 -0.72 -9.38
C MET A 51 6.90 -1.87 -10.27
N SER A 52 8.02 -2.53 -9.93
CA SER A 52 8.57 -3.65 -10.71
C SER A 52 7.58 -4.81 -10.88
N GLU A 53 6.81 -5.15 -9.85
CA GLU A 53 5.79 -6.20 -9.93
C GLU A 53 4.67 -5.85 -10.94
N ALA A 54 4.25 -4.59 -10.99
CA ALA A 54 3.24 -4.13 -11.95
C ALA A 54 3.72 -4.30 -13.40
N VAL A 55 5.00 -4.04 -13.66
CA VAL A 55 5.63 -4.28 -14.96
C VAL A 55 5.73 -5.78 -15.25
N MET A 56 6.05 -6.60 -14.24
CA MET A 56 6.10 -8.07 -14.36
C MET A 56 4.75 -8.61 -14.83
N ILE A 57 3.67 -8.17 -14.21
CA ILE A 57 2.30 -8.57 -14.57
C ILE A 57 1.95 -8.11 -15.99
N ALA A 58 2.42 -6.93 -16.41
CA ALA A 58 2.22 -6.47 -17.78
C ALA A 58 2.96 -7.37 -18.80
N LEU A 59 4.19 -7.78 -18.49
CA LEU A 59 4.97 -8.70 -19.34
C LEU A 59 4.35 -10.10 -19.40
N THR A 60 3.87 -10.64 -18.28
CA THR A 60 3.24 -11.97 -18.27
C THR A 60 1.93 -11.99 -19.05
N ARG A 61 1.14 -10.90 -18.98
CA ARG A 61 -0.06 -10.72 -19.82
C ARG A 61 0.24 -10.65 -21.32
N LYS A 62 1.48 -10.32 -21.70
CA LYS A 62 1.96 -10.33 -23.09
C LYS A 62 2.59 -11.66 -23.51
N GLY A 63 2.59 -12.67 -22.63
CA GLY A 63 3.04 -14.03 -22.93
C GLY A 63 4.41 -14.42 -22.40
N MET A 64 5.08 -13.56 -21.61
CA MET A 64 6.35 -13.93 -20.94
C MET A 64 6.07 -14.85 -19.75
N SER A 65 6.91 -15.87 -19.52
CA SER A 65 6.76 -16.70 -18.33
C SER A 65 7.02 -15.86 -17.06
N ARG A 66 6.31 -16.17 -15.97
CA ARG A 66 6.45 -15.41 -14.71
C ARG A 66 7.88 -15.43 -14.18
N GLN A 67 8.55 -16.57 -14.30
CA GLN A 67 9.92 -16.75 -13.83
C GLN A 67 10.91 -15.94 -14.66
N GLU A 68 10.76 -15.94 -15.99
CA GLU A 68 11.58 -15.08 -16.87
C GLU A 68 11.35 -13.59 -16.58
N ALA A 69 10.09 -13.17 -16.45
CA ALA A 69 9.75 -11.77 -16.16
C ALA A 69 10.33 -11.32 -14.82
N HIS A 70 10.27 -12.16 -13.80
CA HIS A 70 10.85 -11.90 -12.48
C HIS A 70 12.38 -11.71 -12.55
N GLU A 71 13.11 -12.69 -13.11
CA GLU A 71 14.57 -12.61 -13.20
C GLU A 71 15.05 -11.46 -14.08
N HIS A 72 14.30 -11.16 -15.13
CA HIS A 72 14.61 -10.05 -16.01
C HIS A 72 14.42 -8.68 -15.33
N LEU A 73 13.28 -8.47 -14.67
CA LEU A 73 13.02 -7.21 -13.96
C LEU A 73 13.90 -7.03 -12.72
N ARG A 74 14.24 -8.12 -12.02
CA ARG A 74 15.22 -8.09 -10.92
C ARG A 74 16.55 -7.52 -11.40
N ARG A 75 17.07 -8.00 -12.54
CA ARG A 75 18.31 -7.48 -13.13
C ARG A 75 18.20 -6.01 -13.53
N LEU A 76 17.09 -5.60 -14.15
CA LEU A 76 16.87 -4.21 -14.53
C LEU A 76 16.73 -3.27 -13.32
N ALA A 77 16.11 -3.73 -12.23
CA ALA A 77 15.99 -2.97 -10.99
C ALA A 77 17.35 -2.76 -10.33
N LEU A 78 18.19 -3.81 -10.25
CA LEU A 78 19.56 -3.72 -9.77
C LEU A 78 20.42 -2.80 -10.63
N LYS A 79 20.31 -2.90 -11.97
CA LYS A 79 21.00 -2.00 -12.91
C LYS A 79 20.61 -0.54 -12.66
N SER A 80 19.31 -0.25 -12.58
CA SER A 80 18.79 1.09 -12.27
C SER A 80 19.30 1.63 -10.93
N GLU A 81 19.50 0.76 -9.95
CA GLU A 81 20.06 1.11 -8.65
C GLU A 81 21.55 1.44 -8.70
N MET A 82 22.37 0.55 -9.27
CA MET A 82 23.81 0.75 -9.39
C MET A 82 24.13 2.01 -10.21
N GLU A 83 23.42 2.22 -11.30
CA GLU A 83 23.63 3.35 -12.21
C GLU A 83 22.92 4.63 -11.74
N LYS A 84 22.20 4.59 -10.61
CA LYS A 84 21.44 5.72 -10.07
C LYS A 84 20.57 6.37 -11.15
N GLN A 85 19.87 5.58 -11.95
CA GLN A 85 18.97 6.07 -13.00
C GLN A 85 17.50 5.69 -12.74
N PRO A 86 16.53 6.42 -13.29
CA PRO A 86 15.11 6.06 -13.17
C PRO A 86 14.84 4.67 -13.74
N PHE A 87 14.01 3.87 -13.05
CA PHE A 87 13.69 2.51 -13.49
C PHE A 87 13.00 2.50 -14.86
N LYS A 88 12.19 3.53 -15.15
CA LYS A 88 11.59 3.74 -16.49
C LYS A 88 12.63 3.73 -17.59
N ARG A 89 13.80 4.35 -17.37
CA ARG A 89 14.87 4.42 -18.38
C ARG A 89 15.49 3.06 -18.63
N ALA A 90 15.82 2.32 -17.55
CA ALA A 90 16.33 0.95 -17.67
C ALA A 90 15.36 0.02 -18.45
N LEU A 91 14.05 0.18 -18.26
CA LEU A 91 13.02 -0.56 -19.01
C LEU A 91 12.93 -0.15 -20.48
N LEU A 92 13.13 1.14 -20.79
CA LEU A 92 13.07 1.65 -22.16
C LEU A 92 14.31 1.30 -22.98
N GLU A 93 15.48 1.16 -22.32
CA GLU A 93 16.73 0.73 -22.95
C GLU A 93 16.77 -0.78 -23.19
N ASP A 94 15.98 -1.57 -22.46
CA ASP A 94 15.94 -3.02 -22.62
C ASP A 94 15.12 -3.45 -23.84
N LYS A 95 15.77 -4.19 -24.75
CA LYS A 95 15.16 -4.65 -26.00
C LYS A 95 14.03 -5.66 -25.78
N THR A 96 14.13 -6.51 -24.76
CA THR A 96 13.13 -7.54 -24.46
C THR A 96 11.85 -6.89 -23.95
N VAL A 97 11.97 -5.96 -23.00
CA VAL A 97 10.83 -5.18 -22.49
C VAL A 97 10.20 -4.35 -23.60
N ARG A 98 11.00 -3.63 -24.41
CA ARG A 98 10.50 -2.82 -25.53
C ARG A 98 9.81 -3.60 -26.63
N LYS A 99 10.19 -4.86 -26.85
CA LYS A 99 9.53 -5.74 -27.81
C LYS A 99 8.11 -6.13 -27.36
N MET A 100 7.87 -6.19 -26.05
CA MET A 100 6.59 -6.64 -25.48
C MET A 100 5.68 -5.50 -25.01
N LEU A 101 6.26 -4.39 -24.54
CA LEU A 101 5.56 -3.25 -23.96
C LEU A 101 5.98 -1.95 -24.67
N SER A 102 4.97 -1.20 -25.11
CA SER A 102 5.12 0.17 -25.56
C SER A 102 5.48 1.11 -24.40
N GLU A 103 5.99 2.30 -24.71
CA GLU A 103 6.30 3.31 -23.69
C GLU A 103 5.06 3.72 -22.88
N LYS A 104 3.89 3.77 -23.53
CA LYS A 104 2.62 4.08 -22.87
C LYS A 104 2.26 2.98 -21.87
N GLU A 105 2.44 1.71 -22.23
CA GLU A 105 2.19 0.58 -21.33
C GLU A 105 3.17 0.56 -20.15
N ILE A 106 4.46 0.85 -20.39
CA ILE A 106 5.46 0.98 -19.33
C ILE A 106 5.08 2.13 -18.38
N SER A 107 4.74 3.30 -18.91
CA SER A 107 4.35 4.46 -18.10
C SER A 107 3.08 4.19 -17.29
N LYS A 108 2.14 3.43 -17.85
CA LYS A 108 0.93 2.99 -17.14
C LYS A 108 1.26 2.00 -16.03
N ALA A 109 2.13 1.02 -16.27
CA ALA A 109 2.55 0.04 -15.28
C ALA A 109 3.34 0.68 -14.13
N LEU A 110 4.11 1.73 -14.41
CA LEU A 110 4.87 2.47 -13.39
C LEU A 110 4.04 3.51 -12.63
N ASN A 111 2.76 3.71 -12.95
CA ASN A 111 1.92 4.66 -12.23
C ASN A 111 1.22 3.95 -11.05
N PRO A 112 1.50 4.36 -9.79
CA PRO A 112 0.93 3.74 -8.59
C PRO A 112 -0.59 3.71 -8.55
N ARG A 113 -1.26 4.68 -9.19
CA ARG A 113 -2.73 4.77 -9.23
C ARG A 113 -3.38 3.58 -9.95
N TYR A 114 -2.65 2.89 -10.83
CA TYR A 114 -3.15 1.70 -11.53
C TYR A 114 -2.78 0.38 -10.84
N TYR A 115 -2.11 0.45 -9.68
CA TYR A 115 -1.66 -0.73 -8.93
C TYR A 115 -2.20 -0.77 -7.50
N LEU A 116 -3.48 -0.40 -7.35
CA LEU A 116 -4.19 -0.38 -6.06
C LEU A 116 -4.88 -1.72 -5.70
N GLY A 117 -4.76 -2.74 -6.56
CA GLY A 117 -5.36 -4.05 -6.31
C GLY A 117 -6.85 -3.99 -5.96
N THR A 118 -7.21 -4.47 -4.77
CA THR A 118 -8.59 -4.50 -4.25
C THR A 118 -8.88 -3.40 -3.22
N THR A 119 -7.99 -2.43 -3.02
CA THR A 119 -8.10 -1.41 -1.97
C THR A 119 -9.46 -0.73 -1.94
N VAL A 120 -9.96 -0.26 -3.09
CA VAL A 120 -11.27 0.43 -3.17
C VAL A 120 -12.41 -0.49 -2.70
N LYS A 121 -12.43 -1.75 -3.16
CA LYS A 121 -13.44 -2.73 -2.77
C LYS A 121 -13.42 -3.04 -1.27
N GLN A 122 -12.22 -3.13 -0.68
CA GLN A 122 -12.06 -3.37 0.75
C GLN A 122 -12.55 -2.17 1.58
N VAL A 123 -12.22 -0.94 1.16
CA VAL A 123 -12.68 0.28 1.82
C VAL A 123 -14.21 0.37 1.77
N GLU A 124 -14.82 0.18 0.60
CA GLU A 124 -16.27 0.17 0.43
C GLU A 124 -16.95 -0.89 1.29
N PHE A 125 -16.38 -2.09 1.34
CA PHE A 125 -16.89 -3.19 2.15
C PHE A 125 -16.89 -2.83 3.64
N ILE A 126 -15.79 -2.29 4.16
CA ILE A 126 -15.68 -1.91 5.57
C ILE A 126 -16.64 -0.76 5.90
N ILE A 127 -16.74 0.28 5.06
CA ILE A 127 -17.70 1.38 5.27
C ILE A 127 -19.13 0.83 5.36
N LYS A 128 -19.52 -0.07 4.45
CA LYS A 128 -20.86 -0.68 4.44
C LYS A 128 -21.09 -1.51 5.70
N LYS A 129 -20.11 -2.32 6.11
CA LYS A 129 -20.18 -3.15 7.32
C LYS A 129 -20.33 -2.27 8.57
N THR A 130 -19.50 -1.25 8.73
CA THR A 130 -19.52 -0.34 9.88
C THR A 130 -20.85 0.40 9.98
N ARG A 131 -21.40 0.92 8.88
CA ARG A 131 -22.73 1.57 8.88
C ARG A 131 -23.84 0.62 9.33
N ARG A 132 -23.82 -0.64 8.87
CA ARG A 132 -24.80 -1.66 9.29
C ARG A 132 -24.72 -1.93 10.80
N GLU A 133 -23.50 -2.07 11.33
CA GLU A 133 -23.27 -2.32 12.76
C GLU A 133 -23.69 -1.13 13.63
N ARG A 134 -23.42 0.11 13.19
CA ARG A 134 -23.89 1.32 13.88
C ARG A 134 -25.41 1.38 13.97
N LYS A 135 -26.10 1.14 12.85
CA LYS A 135 -27.58 1.08 12.80
C LYS A 135 -28.16 0.03 13.71
N ALA A 136 -27.57 -1.17 13.74
CA ALA A 136 -28.01 -2.25 14.63
C ALA A 136 -27.87 -1.90 16.12
N ARG A 137 -26.95 -0.98 16.46
CA ARG A 137 -26.74 -0.46 17.82
C ARG A 137 -27.55 0.79 18.15
N GLY A 138 -28.43 1.25 17.25
CA GLY A 138 -29.21 2.48 17.44
C GLY A 138 -28.40 3.77 17.33
N LEU A 139 -27.17 3.72 16.79
CA LEU A 139 -26.33 4.89 16.58
C LEU A 139 -26.68 5.52 15.22
N VAL A 140 -26.88 6.84 15.19
CA VAL A 140 -27.13 7.60 13.96
C VAL A 140 -25.82 7.68 13.14
N ASP A 141 -25.96 7.71 11.81
CA ASP A 141 -24.83 7.75 10.86
C ASP A 141 -23.93 8.98 11.10
#